data_AF-A0A8B5X5W4-F1
#
_entry.id   AF-A0A8B5X5W4-F1
#
_cell.length_a   1.000
_cell.length_b   1.000
_cell.length_c   1.000
_cell.angle_alpha   90.00
_cell.angle_beta   90.00
_cell.angle_gamma   90.00
#
_symmetry.space_group_name_H-M   'P 1'
#
loop_
_entity.id
_entity.type
_entity.pdbx_description
1 polymer ?
#
loop_
_entity_poly.entity_id
_entity_poly.type
_entity_poly.pdbx_seq_one_letter_code
_entity_poly.pdbx_strand_id
1 'polypeptide(L)'
;MRAKPVRLPEKPKDGPPGAKPLEDVWLDGTDLHRVLSGQFPEKVYRSSELYDVEPRLGIARNNARRTANDGLLYQTRHLRPRPELSIGVTVSGIPADSHPECGVIRFGGEGRPSAVTVDDAPPRLTPLEIHGQNMLLMLLTHADFGGGWLLPGFKPDTQGDVKVWRGQLHGVELMLHSAVLGKAAREGGWDLLRKQPRPVRSLIPAGSVYFCTVTGDARAAATALHGGHVGCDTALGRGELAVGLWKS
;
A
#
# COMPACT_ATOMS: atom_id res chain seq x y z
N MET A 1 -9.85 -3.13 -37.82
CA MET A 1 -9.58 -2.02 -36.88
C MET A 1 -8.09 -2.00 -36.57
N ARG A 2 -7.36 -0.92 -36.88
CA ARG A 2 -5.94 -0.80 -36.50
C ARG A 2 -5.85 -0.57 -34.99
N ALA A 3 -5.05 -1.36 -34.28
CA ALA A 3 -4.74 -1.13 -32.87
C ALA A 3 -4.14 0.28 -32.72
N LYS A 4 -4.71 1.10 -31.83
CA LYS A 4 -4.08 2.37 -31.46
C LYS A 4 -2.73 2.05 -30.83
N PRO A 5 -1.63 2.72 -31.22
CA PRO A 5 -0.32 2.47 -30.63
C PRO A 5 -0.38 2.71 -29.11
N VAL A 6 0.15 1.77 -28.34
CA VAL A 6 0.28 1.89 -26.89
C VAL A 6 1.23 3.05 -26.61
N ARG A 7 0.70 4.12 -26.02
CA ARG A 7 1.49 5.28 -25.60
C ARG A 7 2.05 4.97 -24.22
N LEU A 8 3.34 4.67 -24.14
CA LEU A 8 4.04 4.69 -22.86
C LEU A 8 4.08 6.14 -22.35
N PRO A 9 3.99 6.36 -21.03
CA PRO A 9 4.21 7.68 -20.46
C PRO A 9 5.60 8.20 -20.87
N GLU A 10 5.64 9.22 -21.73
CA GLU A 10 6.86 9.92 -22.10
C GLU A 10 7.13 10.98 -21.04
N LYS A 11 8.35 11.03 -20.50
CA LYS A 11 8.76 12.14 -19.66
C LYS A 11 8.61 13.43 -20.48
N PRO A 12 7.90 14.48 -19.99
CA PRO A 12 7.82 15.74 -20.71
C PRO A 12 9.22 16.23 -21.05
N LYS A 13 9.44 16.65 -22.32
CA LYS A 13 10.74 17.16 -22.78
C LYS A 13 11.21 18.37 -21.96
N ASP A 14 10.26 19.16 -21.46
CA ASP A 14 10.47 20.31 -20.58
C ASP A 14 10.39 19.95 -19.08
N GLY A 15 10.25 18.67 -18.74
CA GLY A 15 10.24 18.22 -17.36
C GLY A 15 11.63 18.38 -16.75
N PRO A 16 11.75 18.83 -15.48
CA PRO A 16 13.05 19.14 -14.90
C PRO A 16 14.01 17.95 -15.01
N PRO A 17 15.25 18.16 -15.48
CA PRO A 17 16.27 17.12 -15.48
C PRO A 17 16.45 16.60 -14.04
N GLY A 18 16.52 15.28 -13.88
CA GLY A 18 16.68 14.67 -12.55
C GLY A 18 15.41 14.58 -11.68
N ALA A 19 14.20 14.73 -12.24
CA ALA A 19 12.97 14.41 -11.53
C ALA A 19 13.05 13.01 -10.89
N LYS A 20 12.86 12.95 -9.56
CA LYS A 20 12.84 11.71 -8.77
C LYS A 20 11.41 11.45 -8.27
N PRO A 21 11.03 10.19 -8.04
CA PRO A 21 9.84 9.88 -7.26
C PRO A 21 9.86 10.65 -5.94
N LEU A 22 8.70 11.12 -5.49
CA LEU A 22 8.55 11.64 -4.15
C LEU A 22 8.57 10.45 -3.18
N GLU A 23 9.63 10.36 -2.38
CA GLU A 23 9.80 9.36 -1.34
C GLU A 23 9.45 9.97 0.02
N ASP A 24 9.06 9.13 0.98
CA ASP A 24 8.71 9.52 2.36
C ASP A 24 7.61 10.59 2.47
N VAL A 25 6.64 10.57 1.54
CA VAL A 25 5.50 11.49 1.50
C VAL A 25 4.16 10.77 1.60
N TRP A 26 3.15 11.51 2.04
CA TRP A 26 1.78 11.07 2.26
C TRP A 26 0.80 12.07 1.64
N LEU A 27 -0.34 11.55 1.21
CA LEU A 27 -1.51 12.31 0.78
C LEU A 27 -2.63 12.04 1.76
N ASP A 28 -3.44 13.05 2.05
CA ASP A 28 -4.75 12.80 2.66
C ASP A 28 -5.75 12.27 1.62
N GLY A 29 -6.95 11.90 2.06
CA GLY A 29 -7.96 11.35 1.17
C GLY A 29 -8.38 12.30 0.04
N THR A 30 -8.37 13.61 0.30
CA THR A 30 -8.75 14.63 -0.69
C THR A 30 -7.71 14.73 -1.79
N ASP A 31 -6.43 14.85 -1.43
CA ASP A 31 -5.34 14.94 -2.39
C ASP A 31 -5.06 13.61 -3.09
N LEU A 32 -5.28 12.47 -2.43
CA LEU A 32 -5.26 11.17 -3.09
C LEU A 32 -6.37 11.08 -4.15
N HIS A 33 -7.59 11.50 -3.84
CA HIS A 33 -8.68 11.53 -4.81
C HIS A 33 -8.36 12.42 -6.03
N ARG A 34 -7.73 13.58 -5.82
CA ARG A 34 -7.22 14.43 -6.92
C ARG A 34 -6.23 13.69 -7.80
N VAL A 35 -5.22 13.06 -7.21
CA VAL A 35 -4.23 12.27 -7.95
C VAL A 35 -4.89 11.14 -8.74
N LEU A 36 -5.81 10.40 -8.12
CA LEU A 36 -6.55 9.33 -8.80
C LEU A 36 -7.39 9.88 -9.97
N SER A 37 -7.86 11.12 -9.92
CA SER A 37 -8.56 11.78 -11.03
C SER A 37 -7.64 12.38 -12.12
N GLY A 38 -6.32 12.22 -11.98
CA GLY A 38 -5.33 12.78 -12.90
C GLY A 38 -5.02 14.26 -12.67
N GLN A 39 -5.32 14.79 -11.48
CA GLN A 39 -4.97 16.15 -11.05
C GLN A 39 -3.72 16.13 -10.16
N PHE A 40 -3.08 17.29 -9.98
CA PHE A 40 -1.99 17.42 -9.02
C PHE A 40 -2.55 17.55 -7.59
N PRO A 41 -1.87 16.99 -6.57
CA PRO A 41 -2.22 17.26 -5.18
C PRO A 41 -1.90 18.72 -4.85
N GLU A 42 -2.71 19.35 -4.01
CA GLU A 42 -2.40 20.68 -3.47
C GLU A 42 -1.45 20.59 -2.28
N LYS A 43 -1.64 19.56 -1.44
CA LYS A 43 -0.81 19.34 -0.27
C LYS A 43 -0.19 17.94 -0.28
N VAL A 44 1.06 17.90 0.15
CA VAL A 44 1.84 16.68 0.33
C VAL A 44 2.49 16.78 1.70
N TYR A 45 2.30 15.76 2.53
CA TYR A 45 2.87 15.69 3.87
C TYR A 45 4.15 14.86 3.83
N ARG A 46 5.25 15.40 4.34
CA ARG A 46 6.48 14.60 4.55
C ARG A 46 6.34 13.78 5.82
N SER A 47 6.97 12.61 5.84
CA SER A 47 6.95 11.72 7.01
C SER A 47 7.48 12.41 8.28
N SER A 48 8.43 13.35 8.16
CA SER A 48 8.94 14.17 9.26
C SER A 48 7.92 15.13 9.89
N GLU A 49 6.86 15.46 9.13
CA GLU A 49 5.72 16.23 9.64
C GLU A 49 4.77 15.35 10.46
N LEU A 50 4.83 14.03 10.29
CA LEU A 50 3.93 13.06 10.94
C LEU A 50 4.59 12.36 12.14
N TYR A 51 5.89 12.06 12.07
CA TYR A 51 6.63 11.41 13.14
C TYR A 51 8.14 11.69 13.08
N ASP A 52 8.80 11.57 14.23
CA ASP A 52 10.26 11.61 14.33
C ASP A 52 10.84 10.19 14.39
N VAL A 53 12.06 10.02 13.87
CA VAL A 53 12.84 8.78 14.05
C VAL A 53 13.77 8.95 15.25
N GLU A 54 13.57 8.16 16.29
CA GLU A 54 14.30 8.22 17.55
C GLU A 54 15.25 7.03 17.70
N PRO A 55 16.57 7.21 17.51
CA PRO A 55 17.54 6.16 17.78
C PRO A 55 17.68 5.93 19.29
N ARG A 56 17.68 4.66 19.72
CA ARG A 56 17.89 4.28 21.12
C ARG A 56 19.00 3.26 21.24
N LEU A 57 19.91 3.51 22.16
CA LEU A 57 20.99 2.60 22.53
C LEU A 57 20.64 1.91 23.83
N GLY A 58 20.69 0.58 23.85
CA GLY A 58 20.43 -0.24 25.03
C GLY A 58 21.63 -1.11 25.39
N ILE A 59 21.78 -1.40 26.67
CA ILE A 59 22.76 -2.34 27.21
C ILE A 59 22.05 -3.38 28.07
N ALA A 60 22.49 -4.64 28.01
CA ALA A 60 22.10 -5.61 29.03
C ALA A 60 22.95 -5.40 30.30
N ARG A 61 22.29 -5.41 31.46
CA ARG A 61 22.94 -5.19 32.75
C ARG A 61 22.96 -6.48 33.58
N ASN A 62 24.09 -6.78 34.20
CA ASN A 62 24.13 -7.71 35.32
C ASN A 62 23.54 -7.02 36.54
N ASN A 63 22.33 -7.41 36.96
CA ASN A 63 21.64 -6.73 38.06
C ASN A 63 22.34 -6.89 39.41
N ALA A 64 23.03 -8.02 39.65
CA ALA A 64 23.76 -8.26 40.88
C ALA A 64 25.04 -7.40 40.97
N ARG A 65 25.78 -7.28 39.86
CA ARG A 65 27.04 -6.50 39.81
C ARG A 65 26.84 -5.04 39.43
N ARG A 66 25.64 -4.67 38.97
CA ARG A 66 25.31 -3.35 38.40
C ARG A 66 26.22 -2.90 37.25
N THR A 67 26.88 -3.84 36.58
CA THR A 67 27.74 -3.59 35.40
C THR A 67 27.02 -3.98 34.12
N ALA A 68 27.45 -3.41 32.99
CA ALA A 68 27.05 -3.91 31.67
C ALA A 68 27.59 -5.33 31.47
N ASN A 69 26.86 -6.13 30.70
CA ASN A 69 27.37 -7.40 30.20
C ASN A 69 28.11 -7.17 28.88
N ASP A 70 29.29 -7.78 28.75
CA ASP A 70 30.10 -7.68 27.54
C ASP A 70 29.35 -8.23 26.31
N GLY A 71 29.47 -7.51 25.19
CA GLY A 71 28.85 -7.91 23.91
C GLY A 71 27.34 -7.70 23.80
N LEU A 72 26.67 -7.18 24.84
CA LEU A 72 25.21 -6.98 24.85
C LEU A 72 24.81 -5.50 24.70
N LEU A 73 25.42 -4.82 23.72
CA LEU A 73 25.04 -3.49 23.25
C LEU A 73 24.13 -3.64 22.03
N TYR A 74 22.97 -2.99 22.04
CA TYR A 74 22.05 -3.00 20.89
C TYR A 74 21.51 -1.61 20.60
N GLN A 75 21.16 -1.37 19.34
CA GLN A 75 20.56 -0.11 18.91
C GLN A 75 19.24 -0.38 18.19
N THR A 76 18.19 0.34 18.57
CA THR A 76 16.90 0.34 17.88
C THR A 76 16.60 1.72 17.31
N ARG A 77 15.66 1.79 16.36
CA ARG A 77 15.09 3.03 15.85
C ARG A 77 13.58 2.98 16.08
N HIS A 78 13.07 3.91 16.87
CA HIS A 78 11.64 4.00 17.16
C HIS A 78 11.03 5.13 16.34
N LEU A 79 9.75 5.02 16.04
CA LEU A 79 8.97 6.12 15.51
C LEU A 79 8.28 6.80 16.67
N ARG A 80 8.38 8.12 16.75
CA ARG A 80 7.67 8.97 17.71
C ARG A 80 6.60 9.75 16.93
N PRO A 81 5.33 9.29 16.94
CA PRO A 81 4.23 10.00 16.32
C PRO A 81 4.12 11.43 16.87
N ARG A 82 3.74 12.38 16.01
CA ARG A 82 3.19 13.66 16.46
C ARG A 82 1.86 13.41 17.20
N PRO A 83 1.44 14.28 18.14
CA PRO A 83 0.19 14.10 18.89
C PRO A 83 -1.05 13.88 18.01
N GLU A 84 -1.06 14.44 16.81
CA GLU A 84 -2.16 14.38 15.86
C GLU A 84 -2.14 13.12 14.97
N LEU A 85 -1.05 12.34 14.98
CA LEU A 85 -0.92 11.13 14.19
C LEU A 85 -1.50 9.93 14.93
N SER A 86 -2.49 9.28 14.32
CA SER A 86 -3.03 7.99 14.73
C SER A 86 -2.88 6.95 13.61
N ILE A 87 -2.94 5.67 13.97
CA ILE A 87 -2.98 4.56 13.02
C ILE A 87 -4.38 3.97 13.08
N GLY A 88 -5.12 4.08 11.99
CA GLY A 88 -6.45 3.50 11.85
C GLY A 88 -6.42 2.19 11.06
N VAL A 89 -7.28 1.25 11.44
CA VAL A 89 -7.57 0.04 10.66
C VAL A 89 -9.07 -0.17 10.59
N THR A 90 -9.59 -0.55 9.43
CA THR A 90 -10.98 -0.98 9.31
C THR A 90 -11.03 -2.50 9.40
N VAL A 91 -11.85 -3.03 10.30
CA VAL A 91 -12.07 -4.47 10.47
C VAL A 91 -13.51 -4.83 10.16
N SER A 92 -13.73 -6.03 9.65
CA SER A 92 -15.05 -6.57 9.38
C SER A 92 -15.14 -8.03 9.85
N GLY A 93 -16.37 -8.52 10.08
CA GLY A 93 -16.58 -9.90 10.53
C GLY A 93 -16.33 -10.15 12.03
N ILE A 94 -16.19 -9.10 12.84
CA ILE A 94 -16.08 -9.18 14.30
C ILE A 94 -17.40 -8.70 14.91
N PRO A 95 -18.08 -9.52 15.74
CA PRO A 95 -19.30 -9.13 16.45
C PRO A 95 -19.12 -7.85 17.28
N ALA A 96 -20.12 -6.96 17.26
CA ALA A 96 -20.03 -5.64 17.92
C ALA A 96 -19.85 -5.74 19.46
N ASP A 97 -20.39 -6.77 20.07
CA ASP A 97 -20.22 -7.11 21.49
C ASP A 97 -18.79 -7.55 21.85
N SER A 98 -17.97 -7.90 20.85
CA SER A 98 -16.55 -8.20 21.01
C SER A 98 -15.64 -6.98 20.82
N HIS A 99 -16.20 -5.81 20.49
CA HIS A 99 -15.42 -4.59 20.27
C HIS A 99 -15.08 -3.94 21.62
N PRO A 100 -13.80 -3.64 21.91
CA PRO A 100 -13.47 -2.88 23.10
C PRO A 100 -13.89 -1.41 22.91
N GLU A 101 -14.62 -0.82 23.86
CA GLU A 101 -14.96 0.62 23.81
C GLU A 101 -13.69 1.49 23.81
N CYS A 102 -12.75 1.17 24.72
CA CYS A 102 -11.38 1.66 24.71
C CYS A 102 -10.47 0.67 25.43
N GLY A 103 -9.16 0.76 25.22
CA GLY A 103 -8.21 -0.10 25.91
C GLY A 103 -6.76 0.24 25.67
N VAL A 104 -5.86 -0.52 26.32
CA VAL A 104 -4.43 -0.47 26.06
C VAL A 104 -3.97 -1.83 25.56
N ILE A 105 -3.39 -1.86 24.37
CA ILE A 105 -2.83 -3.06 23.76
C ILE A 105 -1.31 -2.96 23.68
N ARG A 106 -0.65 -4.10 23.47
CA ARG A 106 0.76 -4.13 23.07
C ARG A 106 0.83 -4.07 21.55
N PHE A 107 1.35 -2.98 21.00
CA PHE A 107 1.43 -2.75 19.56
C PHE A 107 2.87 -2.46 19.12
N GLY A 108 3.29 -3.12 18.03
CA GLY A 108 4.64 -3.00 17.48
C GLY A 108 5.71 -3.77 18.27
N GLY A 109 6.97 -3.39 18.04
CA GLY A 109 8.14 -3.99 18.69
C GLY A 109 8.20 -3.68 20.20
N GLU A 110 8.93 -4.53 20.94
CA GLU A 110 9.15 -4.38 22.40
C GLU A 110 7.87 -4.34 23.26
N GLY A 111 6.71 -4.73 22.70
CA GLY A 111 5.45 -4.80 23.43
C GLY A 111 4.97 -3.46 23.98
N ARG A 112 5.20 -2.37 23.23
CA ARG A 112 4.87 -1.00 23.65
C ARG A 112 3.37 -0.82 23.86
N PRO A 113 2.95 -0.18 24.97
CA PRO A 113 1.53 0.09 25.21
C PRO A 113 1.02 1.13 24.23
N SER A 114 -0.16 0.90 23.66
CA SER A 114 -0.86 1.82 22.78
C SER A 114 -2.34 1.86 23.16
N ALA A 115 -2.89 3.06 23.27
CA ALA A 115 -4.32 3.25 23.45
C ALA A 115 -5.04 2.84 22.16
N VAL A 116 -6.18 2.17 22.30
CA VAL A 116 -7.08 1.82 21.20
C VAL A 116 -8.47 2.34 21.52
N THR A 117 -9.09 2.97 20.54
CA THR A 117 -10.51 3.34 20.54
C THR A 117 -11.18 2.66 19.35
N VAL A 118 -12.48 2.43 19.47
CA VAL A 118 -13.31 1.98 18.35
C VAL A 118 -14.26 3.11 18.02
N ASP A 119 -14.09 3.64 16.81
CA ASP A 119 -14.87 4.74 16.26
C ASP A 119 -15.50 4.29 14.94
N ASP A 120 -16.51 5.02 14.48
CA ASP A 120 -17.04 4.81 13.13
C ASP A 120 -15.92 4.97 12.10
N ALA A 121 -15.85 4.03 11.16
CA ALA A 121 -14.83 4.06 10.13
C ALA A 121 -14.92 5.39 9.35
N PRO A 122 -13.80 6.07 9.08
CA PRO A 122 -13.82 7.25 8.23
C PRO A 122 -14.41 6.87 6.87
N PRO A 123 -15.06 7.82 6.17
CA PRO A 123 -15.64 7.54 4.88
C PRO A 123 -14.56 7.00 3.95
N ARG A 124 -14.83 5.84 3.35
CA ARG A 124 -13.97 5.28 2.32
C ARG A 124 -13.85 6.27 1.17
N LEU A 125 -12.71 6.23 0.48
CA LEU A 125 -12.56 6.96 -0.77
C LEU A 125 -13.69 6.55 -1.71
N THR A 126 -14.39 7.55 -2.23
CA THR A 126 -15.45 7.31 -3.20
C THR A 126 -14.83 6.89 -4.53
N PRO A 127 -15.36 5.84 -5.20
CA PRO A 127 -14.94 5.51 -6.54
C PRO A 127 -15.13 6.70 -7.47
N LEU A 128 -14.13 6.98 -8.30
CA LEU A 128 -14.23 8.01 -9.33
C LEU A 128 -15.22 7.60 -10.41
N GLU A 129 -15.93 8.57 -10.97
CA GLU A 129 -16.71 8.37 -12.20
C GLU A 129 -15.73 8.16 -13.36
N ILE A 130 -15.68 6.92 -13.87
CA ILE A 130 -14.76 6.55 -14.95
C ILE A 130 -15.39 6.81 -16.31
N HIS A 131 -14.81 7.72 -17.09
CA HIS A 131 -15.19 7.97 -18.47
C HIS A 131 -14.20 7.32 -19.44
N GLY A 132 -14.67 6.31 -20.17
CA GLY A 132 -13.84 5.53 -21.11
C GLY A 132 -13.33 4.23 -20.50
N GLN A 133 -12.38 3.58 -21.18
CA GLN A 133 -11.91 2.23 -20.80
C GLN A 133 -10.59 2.24 -20.00
N ASN A 134 -9.94 3.39 -19.87
CA ASN A 134 -8.63 3.50 -19.24
C ASN A 134 -8.77 3.69 -17.72
N MET A 135 -8.10 2.83 -16.95
CA MET A 135 -8.05 2.95 -15.49
C MET A 135 -6.66 2.68 -14.96
N LEU A 136 -6.33 3.33 -13.84
CA LEU A 136 -5.17 2.99 -13.04
C LEU A 136 -5.63 2.25 -11.80
N LEU A 137 -4.88 1.23 -11.40
CA LEU A 137 -5.08 0.50 -10.15
C LEU A 137 -3.88 0.78 -9.25
N MET A 138 -4.09 1.55 -8.20
CA MET A 138 -3.08 1.88 -7.20
C MET A 138 -3.23 0.96 -5.98
N LEU A 139 -2.12 0.41 -5.50
CA LEU A 139 -2.08 -0.34 -4.25
C LEU A 139 -2.03 0.63 -3.05
N LEU A 140 -3.05 0.64 -2.20
CA LEU A 140 -3.06 1.41 -0.95
C LEU A 140 -2.28 0.70 0.17
N THR A 141 -2.18 -0.64 0.10
CA THR A 141 -1.41 -1.45 1.02
C THR A 141 -0.46 -2.39 0.28
N HIS A 142 0.55 -2.92 0.97
CA HIS A 142 1.47 -3.88 0.36
C HIS A 142 0.73 -5.11 -0.16
N ALA A 143 1.09 -5.58 -1.34
CA ALA A 143 0.50 -6.77 -1.96
C ALA A 143 1.49 -7.91 -2.11
N ASP A 144 1.03 -9.14 -1.85
CA ASP A 144 1.80 -10.36 -2.09
C ASP A 144 1.28 -11.07 -3.35
N PHE A 145 2.06 -11.03 -4.42
CA PHE A 145 1.76 -11.73 -5.69
C PHE A 145 2.61 -12.98 -5.89
N GLY A 146 3.10 -13.58 -4.80
CA GLY A 146 3.90 -14.81 -4.86
C GLY A 146 5.31 -14.58 -5.40
N GLY A 147 5.90 -13.42 -5.11
CA GLY A 147 7.26 -13.05 -5.53
C GLY A 147 7.39 -12.45 -6.94
N GLY A 148 6.30 -12.36 -7.68
CA GLY A 148 6.23 -11.65 -8.97
C GLY A 148 5.69 -10.23 -8.85
N TRP A 149 5.77 -9.48 -9.94
CA TRP A 149 5.16 -8.15 -10.08
C TRP A 149 3.79 -8.17 -10.75
N LEU A 150 3.48 -9.25 -11.44
CA LEU A 150 2.29 -9.36 -12.27
C LEU A 150 1.05 -9.56 -11.40
N LEU A 151 -0.04 -8.86 -11.74
CA LEU A 151 -1.32 -9.02 -11.05
C LEU A 151 -1.77 -10.49 -11.08
N PRO A 152 -2.29 -11.05 -9.97
CA PRO A 152 -2.74 -12.43 -9.92
C PRO A 152 -3.77 -12.74 -11.02
N GLY A 153 -3.61 -13.88 -11.68
CA GLY A 153 -4.51 -14.32 -12.76
C GLY A 153 -4.21 -13.71 -14.13
N PHE A 154 -3.25 -12.78 -14.25
CA PHE A 154 -2.84 -12.25 -15.54
C PHE A 154 -1.86 -13.19 -16.25
N LYS A 155 -1.97 -13.25 -17.57
CA LYS A 155 -1.10 -14.03 -18.46
C LYS A 155 -0.58 -13.14 -19.59
N PRO A 156 0.64 -13.38 -20.07
CA PRO A 156 1.16 -12.68 -21.24
C PRO A 156 0.27 -12.98 -22.46
N ASP A 157 0.04 -11.95 -23.26
CA ASP A 157 -0.71 -12.00 -24.50
C ASP A 157 -0.10 -10.97 -25.49
N THR A 158 -0.58 -10.97 -26.73
CA THR A 158 -0.09 -10.07 -27.77
C THR A 158 -1.26 -9.39 -28.47
N GLN A 159 -1.17 -8.06 -28.62
CA GLN A 159 -2.09 -7.29 -29.43
C GLN A 159 -1.33 -6.59 -30.57
N GLY A 160 -1.40 -7.19 -31.77
CA GLY A 160 -0.53 -6.79 -32.88
C GLY A 160 0.92 -7.15 -32.57
N ASP A 161 1.82 -6.15 -32.54
CA ASP A 161 3.24 -6.34 -32.20
C ASP A 161 3.56 -5.97 -30.74
N VAL A 162 2.54 -5.65 -29.93
CA VAL A 162 2.73 -5.20 -28.54
C VAL A 162 2.44 -6.35 -27.58
N LYS A 163 3.38 -6.62 -26.67
CA LYS A 163 3.15 -7.50 -25.51
C LYS A 163 2.24 -6.81 -24.51
N VAL A 164 1.16 -7.48 -24.18
CA VAL A 164 0.19 -7.06 -23.16
C VAL A 164 0.02 -8.19 -22.17
N TRP A 165 -0.67 -7.93 -21.07
CA TRP A 165 -1.11 -8.98 -20.17
C TRP A 165 -2.62 -8.91 -20.02
N ARG A 166 -3.30 -10.05 -20.06
CA ARG A 166 -4.75 -10.11 -19.84
C ARG A 166 -5.06 -10.96 -18.63
N GLY A 167 -6.04 -10.55 -17.87
CA GLY A 167 -6.49 -11.26 -16.69
C GLY A 167 -7.83 -10.74 -16.20
N GLN A 168 -8.27 -11.30 -15.08
CA GLN A 168 -9.52 -10.93 -14.45
C GLN A 168 -9.29 -10.67 -12.96
N LEU A 169 -9.83 -9.57 -12.45
CA LEU A 169 -9.84 -9.25 -11.02
C LEU A 169 -11.28 -9.00 -10.57
N HIS A 170 -11.73 -9.67 -9.52
CA HIS A 170 -13.10 -9.54 -8.99
C HIS A 170 -14.19 -9.61 -10.08
N GLY A 171 -14.01 -10.48 -11.06
CA GLY A 171 -14.95 -10.64 -12.18
C GLY A 171 -14.76 -9.65 -13.34
N VAL A 172 -13.89 -8.65 -13.21
CA VAL A 172 -13.61 -7.63 -14.23
C VAL A 172 -12.48 -8.06 -15.15
N GLU A 173 -12.74 -8.14 -16.45
CA GLU A 173 -11.71 -8.41 -17.46
C GLU A 173 -10.87 -7.17 -17.76
N LEU A 174 -9.56 -7.33 -17.64
CA LEU A 174 -8.59 -6.25 -17.76
C LEU A 174 -7.46 -6.64 -18.70
N MET A 175 -7.00 -5.64 -19.45
CA MET A 175 -5.72 -5.68 -20.15
C MET A 175 -4.76 -4.72 -19.47
N LEU A 176 -3.64 -5.24 -19.00
CA LEU A 176 -2.55 -4.51 -18.37
C LEU A 176 -1.53 -4.08 -19.43
N HIS A 177 -1.25 -2.79 -19.47
CA HIS A 177 -0.31 -2.16 -20.41
C HIS A 177 1.07 -1.95 -19.79
N SER A 178 1.09 -1.46 -18.55
CA SER A 178 2.34 -1.16 -17.84
C SER A 178 2.12 -1.10 -16.33
N ALA A 179 3.21 -1.17 -15.58
CA ALA A 179 3.20 -1.01 -14.13
C ALA A 179 4.35 -0.08 -13.71
N VAL A 180 4.08 0.79 -12.74
CA VAL A 180 5.06 1.66 -12.09
C VAL A 180 5.13 1.21 -10.63
N LEU A 181 6.26 0.61 -10.26
CA LEU A 181 6.42 -0.10 -9.01
C LEU A 181 7.54 0.52 -8.17
N GLY A 182 7.30 0.63 -6.86
CA GLY A 182 8.35 1.01 -5.93
C GLY A 182 9.35 -0.13 -5.66
N LYS A 183 10.35 0.13 -4.82
CA LYS A 183 11.27 -0.90 -4.34
C LYS A 183 10.50 -1.95 -3.52
N ALA A 184 10.76 -3.23 -3.78
CA ALA A 184 10.08 -4.33 -3.10
C ALA A 184 10.12 -4.17 -1.57
N ALA A 185 8.95 -4.20 -0.94
CA ALA A 185 8.81 -4.17 0.51
C ALA A 185 9.14 -5.55 1.07
N ARG A 186 10.14 -5.64 1.95
CA ARG A 186 10.57 -6.90 2.55
C ARG A 186 9.89 -7.08 3.89
N GLU A 187 9.06 -8.10 4.00
CA GLU A 187 8.30 -8.36 5.22
C GLU A 187 8.58 -9.77 5.74
N GLY A 188 8.90 -9.87 7.02
CA GLY A 188 8.99 -11.12 7.75
C GLY A 188 7.96 -11.14 8.88
N GLY A 189 8.41 -11.46 10.07
CA GLY A 189 7.58 -11.41 11.28
C GLY A 189 7.87 -12.59 12.19
N TRP A 190 7.02 -12.77 13.18
CA TRP A 190 7.16 -13.82 14.18
C TRP A 190 5.87 -14.62 14.28
N ASP A 191 5.94 -15.94 14.12
CA ASP A 191 4.84 -16.85 14.38
C ASP A 191 4.76 -17.07 15.90
N LEU A 192 3.76 -16.49 16.54
CA LEU A 192 3.57 -16.58 18.00
C LEU A 192 3.23 -18.00 18.45
N LEU A 193 2.52 -18.77 17.63
CA LEU A 193 2.11 -20.14 17.96
C LEU A 193 3.33 -21.08 17.90
N ARG A 194 4.12 -20.99 16.83
CA ARG A 194 5.32 -21.82 16.62
C ARG A 194 6.58 -21.25 17.27
N LYS A 195 6.53 -20.01 17.78
CA LYS A 195 7.65 -19.28 18.40
C LYS A 195 8.89 -19.23 17.50
N GLN A 196 8.70 -18.90 16.23
CA GLN A 196 9.79 -18.84 15.24
C GLN A 196 9.60 -17.68 14.24
N PRO A 197 10.68 -17.22 13.58
CA PRO A 197 10.56 -16.25 12.49
C PRO A 197 9.69 -16.77 11.34
N ARG A 198 8.89 -15.88 10.74
CA ARG A 198 8.22 -16.14 9.45
C ARG A 198 9.22 -15.98 8.32
N PRO A 199 9.16 -16.80 7.24
CA PRO A 199 9.97 -16.59 6.05
C PRO A 199 9.76 -15.18 5.48
N VAL A 200 10.86 -14.52 5.12
CA VAL A 200 10.81 -13.17 4.55
C VAL A 200 10.27 -13.22 3.13
N ARG A 201 9.26 -12.39 2.85
CA ARG A 201 8.62 -12.24 1.54
C ARG A 201 9.02 -10.91 0.90
N SER A 202 9.04 -10.90 -0.43
CA SER A 202 9.09 -9.66 -1.23
C SER A 202 7.67 -9.31 -1.64
N LEU A 203 7.22 -8.13 -1.24
CA LEU A 203 5.90 -7.60 -1.53
C LEU A 203 6.01 -6.43 -2.51
N ILE A 204 4.94 -6.20 -3.25
CA ILE A 204 4.76 -4.98 -4.03
C ILE A 204 4.37 -3.86 -3.07
N PRO A 205 5.12 -2.74 -3.02
CA PRO A 205 4.88 -1.69 -2.05
C PRO A 205 3.61 -0.90 -2.38
N ALA A 206 3.06 -0.26 -1.35
CA ALA A 206 1.95 0.67 -1.47
C ALA A 206 2.40 1.88 -2.33
N GLY A 207 1.45 2.49 -3.02
CA GLY A 207 1.70 3.51 -4.04
C GLY A 207 2.12 2.95 -5.41
N SER A 208 2.32 1.63 -5.55
CA SER A 208 2.54 1.02 -6.86
C SER A 208 1.27 1.09 -7.72
N VAL A 209 1.43 1.35 -9.02
CA VAL A 209 0.32 1.61 -9.95
C VAL A 209 0.39 0.69 -11.16
N TYR A 210 -0.76 0.15 -11.55
CA TYR A 210 -0.96 -0.68 -12.75
C TYR A 210 -1.88 0.04 -13.73
N PHE A 211 -1.41 0.26 -14.96
CA PHE A 211 -2.17 0.94 -16.01
C PHE A 211 -2.92 -0.09 -16.86
N CYS A 212 -4.24 -0.07 -16.76
CA CYS A 212 -5.10 -1.06 -17.38
C CYS A 212 -6.11 -0.40 -18.34
N THR A 213 -6.58 -1.20 -19.30
CA THR A 213 -7.84 -0.97 -19.99
C THR A 213 -8.83 -2.05 -19.59
N VAL A 214 -10.04 -1.65 -19.24
CA VAL A 214 -11.14 -2.58 -18.98
C VAL A 214 -11.86 -2.97 -20.27
N THR A 215 -12.41 -4.17 -20.27
CA THR A 215 -13.33 -4.63 -21.31
C THR A 215 -14.75 -4.60 -20.72
N GLY A 216 -15.66 -3.82 -21.30
CA GLY A 216 -17.06 -3.74 -20.86
C GLY A 216 -17.41 -2.41 -20.18
N ASP A 217 -18.22 -2.48 -19.12
CA ASP A 217 -18.69 -1.31 -18.37
C ASP A 217 -17.62 -0.85 -17.36
N ALA A 218 -16.99 0.28 -17.68
CA ALA A 218 -15.93 0.85 -16.85
C ALA A 218 -16.42 1.37 -15.50
N ARG A 219 -17.68 1.79 -15.38
CA ARG A 219 -18.25 2.25 -14.12
C ARG A 219 -18.46 1.08 -13.17
N ALA A 220 -19.11 0.02 -13.65
CA ALA A 220 -19.29 -1.22 -12.90
C ALA A 220 -17.94 -1.82 -12.47
N ALA A 221 -16.95 -1.80 -13.36
CA ALA A 221 -15.60 -2.24 -13.07
C ALA A 221 -14.92 -1.41 -11.97
N ALA A 222 -15.03 -0.09 -12.03
CA ALA A 222 -14.46 0.80 -11.01
C ALA A 222 -15.09 0.53 -9.63
N THR A 223 -16.41 0.37 -9.57
CA THR A 223 -17.12 0.01 -8.34
C THR A 223 -16.71 -1.36 -7.81
N ALA A 224 -16.51 -2.35 -8.68
CA ALA A 224 -16.11 -3.69 -8.27
C ALA A 224 -14.67 -3.77 -7.74
N LEU A 225 -13.76 -2.97 -8.29
CA LEU A 225 -12.32 -3.01 -7.96
C LEU A 225 -11.93 -2.04 -6.84
N HIS A 226 -12.59 -0.89 -6.71
CA HIS A 226 -12.21 0.14 -5.74
C HIS A 226 -12.49 -0.32 -4.30
N GLY A 227 -11.48 -0.24 -3.43
CA GLY A 227 -11.49 -0.80 -2.07
C GLY A 227 -11.37 -2.33 -2.03
N GLY A 228 -11.33 -3.00 -3.18
CA GLY A 228 -11.11 -4.43 -3.29
C GLY A 228 -9.68 -4.82 -2.93
N HIS A 229 -9.46 -6.08 -2.57
CA HIS A 229 -8.14 -6.59 -2.21
C HIS A 229 -7.67 -7.67 -3.20
N VAL A 230 -6.38 -7.67 -3.54
CA VAL A 230 -5.77 -8.62 -4.50
C VAL A 230 -4.49 -9.25 -3.97
N GLY A 231 -4.23 -10.50 -4.35
CA GLY A 231 -3.04 -11.26 -3.93
C GLY A 231 -3.31 -12.21 -2.76
N CYS A 232 -2.24 -12.56 -2.05
CA CYS A 232 -2.31 -13.43 -0.87
C CYS A 232 -2.54 -12.62 0.41
N ASP A 233 -3.06 -13.29 1.44
CA ASP A 233 -3.29 -12.74 2.79
C ASP A 233 -4.16 -11.44 2.80
N THR A 234 -5.13 -11.34 1.90
CA THR A 234 -6.04 -10.18 1.79
C THR A 234 -6.86 -9.94 3.06
N ALA A 235 -7.17 -11.00 3.82
CA ALA A 235 -7.82 -10.90 5.12
C ALA A 235 -6.99 -10.15 6.17
N LEU A 236 -5.67 -9.97 5.94
CA LEU A 236 -4.79 -9.12 6.77
C LEU A 236 -4.71 -7.67 6.26
N GLY A 237 -5.59 -7.27 5.32
CA GLY A 237 -5.60 -5.93 4.73
C GLY A 237 -4.60 -5.74 3.59
N ARG A 238 -4.04 -6.81 3.01
CA ARG A 238 -3.08 -6.72 1.90
C ARG A 238 -3.71 -6.47 0.55
N GLY A 239 -2.99 -5.73 -0.27
CA GLY A 239 -3.32 -5.52 -1.67
C GLY A 239 -4.62 -4.75 -1.90
N GLU A 240 -4.97 -3.84 -1.00
CA GLU A 240 -6.11 -2.95 -1.17
C GLU A 240 -5.90 -2.03 -2.38
N LEU A 241 -6.94 -1.87 -3.20
CA LEU A 241 -6.90 -1.13 -4.45
C LEU A 241 -7.64 0.20 -4.35
N ALA A 242 -7.03 1.25 -4.89
CA ALA A 242 -7.73 2.45 -5.32
C ALA A 242 -7.76 2.51 -6.85
N VAL A 243 -8.95 2.73 -7.40
CA VAL A 243 -9.16 2.91 -8.84
C VAL A 243 -9.08 4.39 -9.18
N GLY A 244 -8.33 4.72 -10.22
CA GLY A 244 -8.27 6.05 -10.80
C GLY A 244 -8.32 6.07 -12.33
N LEU A 245 -8.11 7.24 -12.88
CA LEU A 245 -8.17 7.57 -14.30
C LEU A 245 -6.78 7.88 -14.83
N TRP A 246 -6.52 7.46 -16.07
CA TRP A 246 -5.39 7.96 -16.83
C TRP A 246 -5.80 8.34 -18.25
N LYS A 247 -5.24 9.44 -18.74
CA LYS A 247 -5.51 9.95 -20.09
C LYS A 247 -4.64 9.20 -21.11
N SER A 248 -5.23 8.76 -22.22
CA SER A 248 -4.49 8.29 -23.40
C SER A 248 -4.07 9.44 -24.30
#